data_AF-A0A8T5NLX1-F1
#
_entry.id   AF-A0A8T5NLX1-F1
#
_cell.length_a   1.000
_cell.length_b   1.000
_cell.length_c   1.000
_cell.angle_alpha   90.00
_cell.angle_beta   90.00
_cell.angle_gamma   90.00
#
_symmetry.space_group_name_H-M   'P 1'
#
loop_
_entity.id
_entity.type
_entity.pdbx_description
1 polymer ?
#
loop_
_entity_poly.entity_id
_entity_poly.type
_entity_poly.pdbx_seq_one_letter_code
_entity_poly.pdbx_strand_id
1 'polypeptide(L)'
;MNGHHNQSITDMVQTISKLALAQQQLARQAEQLYSVEVDSIMRDKCRDPQRIERLLDGILDFCFDDEMLRLFKKLCRYYFKIDQEATVSYVHTYREMWDEDEDYKNGGEV
;
A
#
# COMPACT_ATOMS: atom_id res chain seq x y z
N MET A 1 38.54 -15.35 -15.31
CA MET A 1 37.83 -15.29 -13.99
C MET A 1 36.57 -14.41 -14.00
N ASN A 2 36.15 -13.80 -15.13
CA ASN A 2 35.02 -12.86 -15.17
C ASN A 2 33.63 -13.51 -15.37
N GLY A 3 33.56 -14.81 -15.68
CA GLY A 3 32.31 -15.51 -15.97
C GLY A 3 31.49 -15.89 -14.73
N HIS A 4 32.15 -16.26 -13.62
CA HIS A 4 31.45 -16.68 -12.39
C HIS A 4 30.74 -15.51 -11.69
N HIS A 5 31.32 -14.31 -11.76
CA HIS A 5 30.77 -13.10 -11.12
C HIS A 5 29.49 -12.62 -11.82
N ASN A 6 29.42 -12.76 -13.15
CA ASN A 6 28.24 -12.36 -13.93
C ASN A 6 27.05 -13.34 -13.75
N GLN A 7 27.34 -14.63 -13.57
CA GLN A 7 26.30 -15.63 -13.28
C GLN A 7 25.63 -15.38 -11.91
N SER A 8 26.42 -15.09 -10.87
CA SER A 8 25.87 -14.82 -9.53
C SER A 8 24.97 -13.58 -9.50
N ILE A 9 25.33 -12.51 -10.22
CA ILE A 9 24.47 -11.32 -10.35
C ILE A 9 23.17 -11.66 -11.08
N THR A 10 23.25 -12.45 -12.16
CA THR A 10 22.07 -12.88 -12.91
C THR A 10 21.10 -13.69 -12.05
N ASP A 11 21.62 -14.62 -11.24
CA ASP A 11 20.81 -15.45 -10.35
C ASP A 11 20.11 -14.61 -9.26
N MET A 12 20.80 -13.59 -8.72
CA MET A 12 20.20 -12.63 -7.78
C MET A 12 19.07 -11.83 -8.42
N VAL A 13 19.29 -11.28 -9.63
CA VAL A 13 18.26 -10.51 -10.37
C VAL A 13 17.03 -11.38 -10.67
N GLN A 14 17.24 -12.65 -11.05
CA GLN A 14 16.14 -13.58 -11.28
C GLN A 14 15.35 -13.87 -9.99
N THR A 15 16.05 -14.01 -8.86
CA THR A 15 15.40 -14.23 -7.56
C THR A 15 14.59 -13.02 -7.13
N ILE A 16 15.13 -11.82 -7.26
CA ILE A 16 14.42 -10.56 -6.97
C ILE A 16 13.19 -10.42 -7.88
N SER A 17 13.34 -10.74 -9.17
CA SER A 17 12.23 -10.67 -10.12
C SER A 17 11.09 -11.63 -9.74
N LYS A 18 11.40 -12.85 -9.30
CA LYS A 18 10.39 -13.80 -8.81
C LYS A 18 9.68 -13.30 -7.56
N LEU A 19 10.43 -12.69 -6.62
CA LEU A 19 9.85 -12.10 -5.42
C LEU A 19 8.93 -10.92 -5.76
N ALA A 20 9.36 -10.02 -6.65
CA ALA A 20 8.55 -8.89 -7.10
C ALA A 20 7.24 -9.36 -7.77
N LEU A 21 7.30 -10.40 -8.60
CA LEU A 21 6.10 -10.99 -9.22
C LEU A 21 5.16 -11.61 -8.18
N ALA A 22 5.70 -12.34 -7.19
CA ALA A 22 4.91 -12.92 -6.12
C ALA A 22 4.23 -11.84 -5.27
N GLN A 23 4.94 -10.75 -4.95
CA GLN A 23 4.41 -9.59 -4.24
C GLN A 23 3.26 -8.93 -5.03
N GLN A 24 3.41 -8.72 -6.34
CA GLN A 24 2.34 -8.19 -7.19
C GLN A 24 1.11 -9.11 -7.25
N GLN A 25 1.32 -10.43 -7.29
CA GLN A 25 0.22 -11.39 -7.27
C GLN A 25 -0.56 -11.35 -5.95
N LEU A 26 0.16 -11.23 -4.82
CA LEU A 26 -0.46 -11.07 -3.51
C LEU A 26 -1.28 -9.78 -3.42
N ALA A 27 -0.75 -8.65 -3.91
CA ALA A 27 -1.48 -7.39 -3.94
C ALA A 27 -2.79 -7.49 -4.75
N ARG A 28 -2.76 -8.16 -5.91
CA ARG A 28 -3.97 -8.39 -6.72
C ARG A 28 -5.01 -9.26 -6.00
N GLN A 29 -4.57 -10.29 -5.29
CA GLN A 29 -5.47 -11.12 -4.49
C GLN A 29 -6.07 -10.32 -3.32
N ALA A 30 -5.24 -9.52 -2.65
CA ALA A 30 -5.68 -8.63 -1.58
C ALA A 30 -6.72 -7.62 -2.09
N GLU A 31 -6.49 -7.00 -3.25
CA GLU A 31 -7.42 -6.05 -3.88
C GLU A 31 -8.81 -6.68 -4.09
N GLN A 32 -8.85 -7.91 -4.61
CA GLN A 32 -10.11 -8.62 -4.84
C GLN A 32 -10.88 -8.90 -3.55
N LEU A 33 -10.18 -9.21 -2.45
CA LEU A 33 -10.81 -9.50 -1.16
C LEU A 33 -11.25 -8.20 -0.47
N TYR A 34 -10.37 -7.21 -0.44
CA TYR A 34 -10.63 -5.95 0.24
C TYR A 34 -11.65 -5.09 -0.49
N SER A 35 -11.73 -5.13 -1.81
CA SER A 35 -12.77 -4.42 -2.57
C SER A 35 -14.17 -4.86 -2.17
N VAL A 36 -14.40 -6.16 -1.96
CA VAL A 36 -15.68 -6.72 -1.50
C VAL A 36 -16.04 -6.19 -0.12
N GLU A 37 -15.09 -6.14 0.81
CA GLU A 37 -15.33 -5.63 2.17
C GLU A 37 -15.54 -4.12 2.21
N VAL A 38 -14.75 -3.34 1.44
CA VAL A 38 -14.96 -1.90 1.29
C VAL A 38 -16.35 -1.61 0.75
N ASP A 39 -16.79 -2.34 -0.28
CA ASP A 39 -18.12 -2.18 -0.85
C ASP A 39 -19.22 -2.61 0.12
N SER A 40 -18.97 -3.61 0.96
CA SER A 40 -19.86 -4.01 2.07
C SER A 40 -20.05 -2.86 3.06
N ILE A 41 -18.96 -2.26 3.55
CA ILE A 41 -19.00 -1.09 4.45
C ILE A 41 -19.78 0.07 3.83
N MET A 42 -19.57 0.35 2.53
CA MET A 42 -20.23 1.45 1.83
C MET A 42 -21.73 1.20 1.64
N ARG A 43 -22.12 -0.02 1.24
CA ARG A 43 -23.54 -0.39 1.07
C ARG A 43 -24.28 -0.35 2.39
N ASP A 44 -23.69 -0.92 3.44
CA ASP A 44 -24.29 -1.01 4.77
C ASP A 44 -24.25 0.34 5.51
N LYS A 45 -23.53 1.33 4.96
CA LYS A 45 -23.22 2.62 5.61
C LYS A 45 -22.69 2.39 7.03
N CYS A 46 -21.82 1.39 7.17
CA CYS A 46 -21.25 1.03 8.46
C CYS A 46 -20.48 2.23 9.04
N ARG A 47 -20.72 2.57 10.29
CA ARG A 47 -20.03 3.67 11.00
C ARG A 47 -19.24 3.19 12.21
N ASP A 48 -18.96 1.88 12.27
CA ASP A 48 -18.14 1.28 13.32
C ASP A 48 -16.66 1.58 13.08
N PRO A 49 -16.02 2.43 13.92
CA PRO A 49 -14.60 2.78 13.80
C PRO A 49 -13.72 1.54 13.76
N GLN A 50 -13.92 0.57 14.65
CA GLN A 50 -13.03 -0.59 14.77
C GLN A 50 -13.03 -1.45 13.52
N ARG A 51 -14.20 -1.60 12.87
CA ARG A 51 -14.29 -2.35 11.62
C ARG A 51 -13.61 -1.61 10.47
N ILE A 52 -13.77 -0.29 10.39
CA ILE A 52 -13.19 0.52 9.32
C ILE A 52 -11.66 0.61 9.48
N GLU A 53 -11.17 0.83 10.70
CA GLU A 53 -9.75 0.94 11.02
C GLU A 53 -9.01 -0.38 10.75
N ARG A 54 -9.55 -1.52 11.20
CA ARG A 54 -8.96 -2.83 10.86
C ARG A 54 -8.85 -3.06 9.35
N LEU A 55 -9.81 -2.55 8.59
CA LEU A 55 -9.79 -2.64 7.14
C LEU A 55 -8.74 -1.69 6.54
N LEU A 56 -8.61 -0.47 7.08
CA LEU A 56 -7.57 0.48 6.69
C LEU A 56 -6.17 -0.08 6.98
N ASP A 57 -5.93 -0.66 8.16
CA ASP A 57 -4.66 -1.29 8.54
C ASP A 57 -4.26 -2.36 7.51
N GLY A 58 -5.18 -3.28 7.20
CA GLY A 58 -4.92 -4.36 6.26
C GLY A 58 -4.71 -3.87 4.81
N ILE A 59 -5.39 -2.82 4.37
CA ILE A 59 -5.18 -2.25 3.03
C ILE A 59 -3.83 -1.48 2.98
N LEU A 60 -3.46 -0.81 4.06
CA LEU A 60 -2.25 0.00 4.15
C LEU A 60 -0.96 -0.81 3.90
N ASP A 61 -0.94 -2.07 4.36
CA ASP A 61 0.16 -3.02 4.14
C ASP A 61 0.47 -3.27 2.65
N PHE A 62 -0.51 -3.05 1.76
CA PHE A 62 -0.37 -3.27 0.32
C PHE A 62 -0.34 -1.99 -0.51
N CYS A 63 -0.26 -0.81 0.11
CA CYS A 63 -0.32 0.47 -0.60
C CYS A 63 0.89 0.79 -1.50
N PHE A 64 1.85 -0.13 -1.63
CA PHE A 64 2.83 -0.14 -2.73
C PHE A 64 2.20 -0.41 -4.10
N ASP A 65 1.00 -0.98 -4.15
CA ASP A 65 0.22 -1.21 -5.36
C ASP A 65 -0.83 -0.11 -5.57
N ASP A 66 -0.92 0.41 -6.79
CA ASP A 66 -1.78 1.56 -7.12
C ASP A 66 -3.28 1.29 -6.93
N GLU A 67 -3.75 0.05 -7.19
CA GLU A 67 -5.16 -0.29 -7.01
C GLU A 67 -5.49 -0.46 -5.52
N MET A 68 -4.56 -1.01 -4.74
CA MET A 68 -4.68 -1.02 -3.28
C MET A 68 -4.72 0.39 -2.69
N LEU A 69 -3.85 1.28 -3.17
CA LEU A 69 -3.88 2.69 -2.77
C LEU A 69 -5.19 3.38 -3.16
N ARG A 70 -5.79 3.01 -4.29
CA ARG A 70 -7.11 3.50 -4.70
C ARG A 70 -8.20 3.09 -3.72
N LEU A 71 -8.19 1.83 -3.25
CA LEU A 71 -9.10 1.33 -2.22
C LEU A 71 -8.89 2.05 -0.88
N PHE A 72 -7.63 2.21 -0.46
CA PHE A 72 -7.28 2.95 0.75
C PHE A 72 -7.88 4.36 0.73
N LYS A 73 -7.58 5.12 -0.32
CA LYS A 73 -8.10 6.49 -0.50
C LYS A 73 -9.63 6.53 -0.53
N LYS A 74 -10.29 5.52 -1.12
CA LYS A 74 -11.75 5.39 -1.13
C LYS A 74 -12.30 5.22 0.28
N LEU A 75 -11.71 4.34 1.08
CA LEU A 75 -12.13 4.10 2.46
C LEU A 75 -11.84 5.30 3.37
N CYS A 76 -10.67 5.95 3.25
CA CYS A 76 -10.36 7.20 3.96
C CYS A 76 -11.39 8.30 3.68
N ARG A 77 -11.78 8.54 2.41
CA ARG A 77 -12.81 9.56 2.08
C ARG A 77 -14.16 9.27 2.73
N TYR A 78 -14.50 8.01 2.90
CA TYR A 78 -15.70 7.61 3.61
C TYR A 78 -15.54 7.81 5.12
N TYR A 79 -14.42 7.36 5.68
CA TYR A 79 -14.13 7.45 7.10
C TYR A 79 -13.97 8.88 7.60
N PHE A 80 -13.49 9.79 6.76
CA PHE A 80 -13.40 11.23 7.05
C PHE A 80 -14.75 11.85 7.46
N LYS A 81 -15.86 11.30 6.97
CA LYS A 81 -17.22 11.75 7.34
C LYS A 81 -17.67 11.25 8.71
N ILE A 82 -16.89 10.37 9.34
CA ILE A 82 -17.18 9.71 10.61
C ILE A 82 -16.15 10.20 11.64
N ASP A 83 -14.87 10.05 11.33
CA ASP A 83 -13.75 10.48 12.17
C ASP A 83 -12.66 11.12 11.30
N GLN A 84 -12.55 12.44 11.39
CA GLN A 84 -11.56 13.21 10.60
C GLN A 84 -10.16 13.06 11.16
N GLU A 85 -10.01 13.04 12.48
CA GLU A 85 -8.71 13.00 13.16
C GLU A 85 -8.03 11.65 12.89
N ALA A 86 -8.78 10.55 13.07
CA ALA A 86 -8.29 9.21 12.75
C ALA A 86 -7.95 9.09 11.26
N THR A 87 -8.79 9.60 10.36
CA THR A 87 -8.51 9.56 8.92
C THR A 87 -7.23 10.33 8.55
N VAL A 88 -7.01 11.50 9.15
CA VAL A 88 -5.78 12.28 8.93
C VAL A 88 -4.56 11.50 9.41
N SER A 89 -4.63 10.86 10.58
CA SER A 89 -3.58 9.98 11.10
C SER A 89 -3.21 8.89 10.08
N TYR A 90 -4.19 8.17 9.53
CA TYR A 90 -3.96 7.16 8.49
C TYR A 90 -3.29 7.70 7.23
N VAL A 91 -3.67 8.91 6.79
CA VAL A 91 -3.02 9.54 5.63
C VAL A 91 -1.56 9.89 5.94
N HIS A 92 -1.25 10.32 7.16
CA HIS A 92 0.13 10.54 7.60
C HIS A 92 0.92 9.23 7.64
N THR A 93 0.37 8.16 8.22
CA THR A 93 1.03 6.85 8.25
C THR A 93 1.30 6.32 6.84
N TYR A 94 0.37 6.49 5.90
CA TYR A 94 0.62 6.18 4.50
C TYR A 94 1.82 6.94 3.94
N ARG A 95 1.92 8.25 4.21
CA ARG A 95 3.04 9.06 3.74
C ARG A 95 4.36 8.61 4.33
N GLU A 96 4.42 8.42 5.65
CA GLU A 96 5.62 7.95 6.34
C GLU A 96 6.12 6.60 5.82
N MET A 97 5.21 5.71 5.40
CA MET A 97 5.57 4.38 4.90
C MET A 97 5.92 4.35 3.41
N TRP A 98 5.23 5.14 2.59
CA TRP A 98 5.19 4.94 1.13
C TRP A 98 5.43 6.21 0.30
N ASP A 99 5.22 7.40 0.85
CA ASP A 99 5.49 8.66 0.16
C ASP A 99 6.94 9.04 0.49
N GLU A 100 7.81 9.03 -0.51
CA GLU A 100 9.20 9.43 -0.31
C GLU A 100 9.22 10.92 0.05
N ASP A 101 9.61 11.24 1.28
CA ASP A 101 9.84 12.62 1.71
C ASP A 101 10.68 13.37 0.65
N GLU A 102 10.28 14.60 0.36
CA GLU A 102 10.92 15.50 -0.61
C GLU A 102 12.41 15.81 -0.32
N ASP A 103 13.01 15.22 0.73
CA ASP A 103 14.41 15.37 1.10
C ASP A 103 15.39 14.88 0.01
N TYR A 104 14.98 13.99 -0.89
CA TYR A 104 15.79 13.61 -2.06
C TYR A 104 15.78 14.64 -3.20
N LYS A 105 14.90 15.66 -3.17
CA LYS A 105 14.82 16.69 -4.23
C LYS A 105 15.56 17.99 -3.91
N ASN A 106 15.94 18.23 -2.65
CA ASN A 106 16.66 19.46 -2.24
C ASN A 106 18.16 19.24 -1.93
N GLY A 107 18.69 18.03 -2.05
CA GLY A 107 20.11 17.72 -1.81
C GLY A 107 21.07 17.98 -2.99
N GLY A 108 20.64 18.75 -3.99
CA GLY A 108 21.37 18.98 -5.25
C GLY A 108 22.03 20.34 -5.42
N GLU A 109 22.08 21.18 -4.38
CA GLU A 109 22.80 22.46 -4.41
C GLU A 109 23.58 22.67 -3.09
N VAL A 110 24.80 22.16 -3.02
CA VAL A 110 25.91 22.73 -2.24
C VAL A 110 27.23 22.56 -2.97
#